data_AF-S6UZ85-F1
#
_entry.id   AF-S6UZ85-F1
#
_cell.length_a   1.000
_cell.length_b   1.000
_cell.length_c   1.000
_cell.angle_alpha   90.00
_cell.angle_beta   90.00
_cell.angle_gamma   90.00
#
_symmetry.space_group_name_H-M   'P 1'
#
loop_
_entity.id
_entity.type
_entity.pdbx_description
1 polymer ?
#
loop_
_entity_poly.entity_id
_entity_poly.type
_entity_poly.pdbx_seq_one_letter_code
_entity_poly.pdbx_strand_id
1 'polypeptide(L)'
;QQPDRSVNLDGPPRQAAFDADGNPTQAALGFAKKCGVDLSEIDQSGPKLRYSQTILGKPTTSLLPTIVEDSLNDLPIAKRMRWGARKEEFVRPTQWLVMLFGDQVVDCTILAQSAGRHSRGHRFHHPEDVRISSPAGYLSDLRAAHVLADFNERRQIISKRVEELASQQEGTAIVPPSLLDEVAGLVEWPVPLVCSFEERFLDVPQEALITTMQDNQKYFCLLDADGKLLPRFITVANIESKDPAQIIAGNEKVVRPRLTDAEFFFKQDKKQKLETFNDRLKNVVFQAQLGSVFDKAERVSKLAAYIAPRIGGDAQRAARAG
;
A
#
# COMPACT_ATOMS: atom_id res chain seq x y z
N GLN A 1 20.01 -24.03 4.28
CA GLN A 1 20.84 -23.87 5.48
C GLN A 1 21.59 -22.57 5.36
N GLN A 2 21.65 -21.77 6.41
CA GLN A 2 22.51 -20.59 6.45
C GLN A 2 23.98 -21.04 6.39
N PRO A 3 24.88 -20.36 5.66
CA PRO A 3 26.29 -20.70 5.71
C PRO A 3 26.88 -20.41 7.09
N ASP A 4 27.86 -21.21 7.49
CA ASP A 4 28.68 -20.90 8.66
C ASP A 4 29.40 -19.57 8.44
N ARG A 5 29.56 -18.79 9.50
CA ARG A 5 30.30 -17.52 9.44
C ARG A 5 31.37 -17.47 10.51
N SER A 6 32.54 -16.96 10.15
CA SER A 6 33.58 -16.60 11.10
C SER A 6 33.36 -15.15 11.53
N VAL A 7 33.32 -14.91 12.83
CA VAL A 7 33.34 -13.57 13.43
C VAL A 7 34.67 -13.38 14.13
N ASN A 8 35.44 -12.41 13.68
CA ASN A 8 36.69 -12.02 14.32
C ASN A 8 36.42 -10.91 15.33
N LEU A 9 36.72 -11.19 16.59
CA LEU A 9 36.69 -10.22 17.67
C LEU A 9 38.12 -9.78 17.93
N ASP A 10 38.38 -8.49 17.74
CA ASP A 10 39.65 -7.89 18.13
C ASP A 10 39.60 -7.44 19.59
N GLY A 11 40.60 -7.85 20.36
CA GLY A 11 40.79 -7.57 21.76
C GLY A 11 41.82 -6.46 22.01
N PRO A 12 42.26 -6.31 23.28
CA PRO A 12 43.24 -5.31 23.65
C PRO A 12 44.60 -5.55 22.95
N PRO A 13 45.41 -4.48 22.75
CA PRO A 13 46.79 -4.61 22.30
C PRO A 13 47.60 -5.54 23.21
N ARG A 14 48.53 -6.30 22.65
CA ARG A 14 49.33 -7.28 23.40
C ARG A 14 50.05 -6.66 24.61
N GLN A 15 50.54 -5.42 24.44
CA GLN A 15 51.21 -4.65 25.51
C GLN A 15 50.29 -4.28 26.69
N ALA A 16 48.98 -4.21 26.47
CA ALA A 16 47.99 -3.96 27.51
C ALA A 16 47.37 -5.26 28.06
N ALA A 17 47.60 -6.38 27.38
CA ALA A 17 47.06 -7.69 27.71
C ALA A 17 47.97 -8.51 28.64
N PHE A 18 49.27 -8.23 28.65
CA PHE A 18 50.25 -8.91 29.49
C PHE A 18 51.12 -7.90 30.24
N ASP A 19 51.45 -8.18 31.50
CA ASP A 19 52.38 -7.37 32.28
C ASP A 19 53.86 -7.69 31.95
N ALA A 20 54.79 -7.01 32.62
CA ALA A 20 56.23 -7.15 32.40
C ALA A 20 56.76 -8.56 32.73
N ASP A 21 56.06 -9.31 33.56
CA ASP A 21 56.40 -10.68 33.98
C ASP A 21 55.71 -11.74 33.09
N GLY A 22 54.93 -11.30 32.10
CA GLY A 22 54.20 -12.16 31.16
C GLY A 22 52.87 -12.69 31.69
N ASN A 23 52.37 -12.19 32.84
CA ASN A 23 51.09 -12.58 33.39
C ASN A 23 49.94 -11.81 32.70
N PRO A 24 48.78 -12.45 32.49
CA PRO A 24 47.65 -11.82 31.83
C PRO A 24 47.00 -10.74 32.72
N THR A 25 46.76 -9.57 32.14
CA THR A 25 46.09 -8.46 32.82
C THR A 25 44.57 -8.68 32.87
N GLN A 26 43.88 -7.88 33.68
CA GLN A 26 42.42 -7.86 33.72
C GLN A 26 41.78 -7.58 32.34
N ALA A 27 42.47 -6.86 31.46
CA ALA A 27 42.00 -6.60 30.10
C ALA A 27 42.00 -7.87 29.23
N ALA A 28 43.04 -8.71 29.34
CA ALA A 28 43.11 -9.99 28.64
C ALA A 28 42.07 -10.99 29.17
N LEU A 29 41.96 -11.11 30.50
CA LEU A 29 40.99 -11.99 31.15
C LEU A 29 39.54 -11.55 30.87
N GLY A 30 39.28 -10.24 30.87
CA GLY A 30 37.98 -9.67 30.51
C GLY A 30 37.61 -9.93 29.05
N PHE A 31 38.57 -9.87 28.13
CA PHE A 31 38.37 -10.20 26.73
C PHE A 31 38.08 -11.70 26.51
N ALA A 32 38.83 -12.58 27.17
CA ALA A 32 38.56 -14.03 27.19
C ALA A 32 37.14 -14.34 27.68
N LYS A 33 36.76 -13.75 28.82
CA LYS A 33 35.42 -13.89 29.39
C LYS A 33 34.32 -13.36 28.48
N LYS A 34 34.55 -12.24 27.78
CA LYS A 34 33.61 -11.68 26.79
C LYS A 34 33.41 -12.62 25.59
N CYS A 35 34.47 -13.32 25.20
CA CYS A 35 34.43 -14.30 24.12
C CYS A 35 33.90 -15.68 24.57
N GLY A 36 33.72 -15.88 25.88
CA GLY A 36 33.21 -17.12 26.46
C GLY A 36 34.19 -18.29 26.41
N VAL A 37 35.49 -18.01 26.27
CA VAL A 37 36.57 -19.00 26.14
C VAL A 37 37.69 -18.74 27.12
N ASP A 38 38.56 -19.73 27.32
CA ASP A 38 39.78 -19.56 28.10
C ASP A 38 40.81 -18.72 27.33
N LEU A 39 41.70 -18.03 28.05
CA LEU A 39 42.72 -17.19 27.43
C LEU A 39 43.68 -17.98 26.51
N SER A 40 43.81 -19.30 26.75
CA SER A 40 44.58 -20.21 25.90
C SER A 40 43.99 -20.39 24.49
N GLU A 41 42.71 -20.10 24.30
CA GLU A 41 42.01 -20.20 23.01
C GLU A 41 42.04 -18.89 22.21
N ILE A 42 42.62 -17.83 22.79
CA ILE A 42 42.79 -16.54 22.13
C ILE A 42 44.11 -16.52 21.37
N ASP A 43 44.08 -16.08 20.11
CA ASP A 43 45.28 -15.83 19.33
C ASP A 43 46.01 -14.59 19.86
N GLN A 44 47.25 -14.81 20.28
CA GLN A 44 48.14 -13.80 20.86
C GLN A 44 49.32 -13.46 19.93
N SER A 45 49.41 -14.07 18.75
CA SER A 45 50.53 -13.92 17.81
C SER A 45 50.62 -12.52 17.19
N GLY A 46 49.47 -11.83 17.09
CA GLY A 46 49.36 -10.49 16.51
C GLY A 46 49.63 -9.33 17.47
N PRO A 47 49.56 -8.08 16.97
CA PRO A 47 49.71 -6.86 17.79
C PRO A 47 48.55 -6.65 18.77
N LYS A 48 47.41 -7.32 18.55
CA LYS A 48 46.24 -7.36 19.42
C LYS A 48 45.83 -8.81 19.64
N LEU A 49 45.21 -9.08 20.78
CA LEU A 49 44.54 -10.36 21.01
C LEU A 49 43.40 -10.49 20.00
N ARG A 50 43.22 -11.68 19.42
CA ARG A 50 42.12 -11.95 18.49
C ARG A 50 41.46 -13.27 18.83
N TYR A 51 40.14 -13.28 18.79
CA TYR A 51 39.37 -14.52 18.86
C TYR A 51 38.53 -14.65 17.60
N SER A 52 38.69 -15.77 16.90
CA SER A 52 37.88 -16.10 15.73
C SER A 52 36.87 -17.15 16.15
N GLN A 53 35.60 -16.75 16.22
CA GLN A 53 34.53 -17.67 16.52
C GLN A 53 33.85 -18.11 15.23
N THR A 54 33.73 -19.43 15.03
CA THR A 54 32.86 -19.96 13.97
C THR A 54 31.45 -20.09 14.51
N ILE A 55 30.52 -19.35 13.91
CA ILE A 55 29.09 -19.45 14.18
C ILE A 55 28.53 -20.42 13.14
N LEU A 56 28.11 -21.60 13.60
CA LEU A 56 27.44 -22.59 12.77
C LEU A 56 26.13 -22.02 12.23
N GLY A 57 25.88 -22.26 10.95
CA GLY A 57 24.68 -21.88 10.26
C GLY A 57 23.47 -22.69 10.73
N LYS A 58 22.31 -22.03 10.77
CA LYS A 58 21.05 -22.67 11.18
C LYS A 58 20.29 -23.27 9.99
N PRO A 59 19.50 -24.34 10.21
CA PRO A 59 18.55 -24.85 9.21
C PRO A 59 17.55 -23.76 8.81
N THR A 60 17.25 -23.64 7.52
CA THR A 60 16.33 -22.61 7.01
C THR A 60 14.95 -22.69 7.69
N THR A 61 14.43 -23.90 7.91
CA THR A 61 13.15 -24.15 8.60
C THR A 61 13.09 -23.59 10.02
N SER A 62 14.23 -23.53 10.72
CA SER A 62 14.32 -22.94 12.07
C SER A 62 14.33 -21.41 12.08
N LEU A 63 14.65 -20.79 10.95
CA LEU A 63 14.75 -19.33 10.81
C LEU A 63 13.47 -18.70 10.24
N LEU A 64 12.77 -19.45 9.39
CA LEU A 64 11.58 -18.97 8.69
C LEU A 64 10.50 -18.37 9.61
N PRO A 65 10.14 -18.98 10.77
CA PRO A 65 9.10 -18.41 11.63
C PRO A 65 9.42 -16.99 12.09
N THR A 66 10.62 -16.77 12.63
CA THR A 66 11.05 -15.44 13.09
C THR A 66 11.10 -14.43 11.95
N ILE A 67 11.61 -14.82 10.77
CA ILE A 67 11.64 -13.92 9.59
C ILE A 67 10.22 -13.47 9.22
N VAL A 68 9.25 -14.38 9.22
CA VAL A 68 7.86 -14.05 8.90
C VAL A 68 7.21 -13.21 10.00
N GLU A 69 7.44 -13.52 11.28
CA GLU A 69 6.95 -12.71 12.40
C GLU A 69 7.48 -11.28 12.37
N ASP A 70 8.79 -11.10 12.15
CA ASP A 70 9.42 -9.79 12.03
C ASP A 70 8.83 -9.03 10.83
N SER A 71 8.70 -9.70 9.68
CA SER A 71 8.10 -9.11 8.47
C SER A 71 6.66 -8.65 8.69
N LEU A 72 5.84 -9.43 9.40
CA LEU A 72 4.47 -9.08 9.74
C LEU A 72 4.41 -7.91 10.74
N ASN A 73 5.36 -7.85 11.67
CA ASN A 73 5.48 -6.76 12.64
C ASN A 73 5.89 -5.44 12.01
N ASP A 74 6.69 -5.47 10.94
CA ASP A 74 7.17 -4.27 10.23
C ASP A 74 6.15 -3.68 9.24
N LEU A 75 5.02 -4.36 9.00
CA LEU A 75 3.96 -3.83 8.14
C LEU A 75 3.39 -2.51 8.72
N PRO A 76 3.21 -1.46 7.89
CA PRO A 76 2.71 -0.15 8.32
C PRO A 76 1.19 -0.16 8.55
N ILE A 77 0.75 -0.93 9.55
CA ILE A 77 -0.67 -1.11 9.88
C ILE A 77 -1.11 0.02 10.82
N ALA A 78 -1.84 1.00 10.30
CA ALA A 78 -2.32 2.15 11.06
C ALA A 78 -3.19 1.78 12.27
N LYS A 79 -3.98 0.71 12.16
CA LYS A 79 -4.85 0.22 13.24
C LYS A 79 -4.82 -1.30 13.32
N ARG A 80 -4.09 -1.81 14.29
CA ARG A 80 -4.15 -3.23 14.66
C ARG A 80 -5.40 -3.50 15.50
N MET A 81 -5.92 -4.70 15.37
CA MET A 81 -7.11 -5.18 16.04
C MET A 81 -6.79 -6.46 16.81
N ARG A 82 -7.57 -6.74 17.85
CA ARG A 82 -7.59 -8.00 18.59
C ARG A 82 -8.96 -8.65 18.44
N TRP A 83 -9.04 -9.97 18.58
CA TRP A 83 -10.30 -10.70 18.38
C TRP A 83 -10.56 -11.73 19.46
N GLY A 84 -11.78 -11.69 20.00
CA GLY A 84 -12.17 -12.54 21.13
C GLY A 84 -11.28 -12.29 22.35
N ALA A 85 -10.82 -13.37 22.98
CA ALA A 85 -9.92 -13.32 24.14
C ALA A 85 -8.42 -13.43 23.77
N ARG A 86 -8.07 -13.32 22.47
CA ARG A 86 -6.70 -13.49 21.98
C ARG A 86 -5.86 -12.23 22.20
N LYS A 87 -4.55 -12.43 22.39
CA LYS A 87 -3.58 -11.33 22.61
C LYS A 87 -2.94 -10.88 21.30
N GLU A 88 -2.91 -11.75 20.30
CA GLU A 88 -2.33 -11.51 18.99
C GLU A 88 -3.08 -10.38 18.26
N GLU A 89 -2.32 -9.53 17.58
CA GLU A 89 -2.80 -8.34 16.91
C GLU A 89 -2.45 -8.38 15.42
N PHE A 90 -3.42 -8.05 14.56
CA PHE A 90 -3.18 -7.91 13.13
C PHE A 90 -4.17 -6.92 12.50
N VAL A 91 -4.21 -6.80 11.17
CA VAL A 91 -5.22 -5.95 10.49
C VAL A 91 -6.61 -6.59 10.47
N ARG A 92 -6.67 -7.92 10.35
CA ARG A 92 -7.90 -8.76 10.32
C ARG A 92 -7.61 -10.12 10.97
N PRO A 93 -8.62 -10.87 11.45
CA PRO A 93 -8.38 -12.20 12.00
C PRO A 93 -7.81 -13.13 10.93
N THR A 94 -6.68 -13.75 11.21
CA THR A 94 -6.14 -14.86 10.42
C THR A 94 -6.99 -16.11 10.63
N GLN A 95 -7.04 -16.97 9.60
CA GLN A 95 -7.91 -18.15 9.60
C GLN A 95 -7.11 -19.45 9.40
N TRP A 96 -5.99 -19.39 8.70
CA TRP A 96 -5.07 -20.51 8.48
C TRP A 96 -3.66 -19.97 8.20
N LEU A 97 -2.67 -20.86 8.25
CA LEU A 97 -1.28 -20.59 7.89
C LEU A 97 -0.76 -21.72 7.01
N VAL A 98 -0.29 -21.38 5.80
CA VAL A 98 0.48 -22.31 4.97
C VAL A 98 1.94 -21.90 5.02
N MET A 99 2.80 -22.79 5.52
CA MET A 99 4.24 -22.56 5.58
C MET A 99 4.99 -23.84 5.20
N LEU A 100 5.57 -23.85 4.00
CA LEU A 100 6.22 -25.01 3.41
C LEU A 100 7.66 -24.70 3.03
N PHE A 101 8.56 -25.65 3.27
CA PHE A 101 9.94 -25.63 2.77
C PHE A 101 10.20 -26.93 2.01
N GLY A 102 10.24 -26.84 0.68
CA GLY A 102 10.15 -28.03 -0.18
C GLY A 102 8.86 -28.80 0.10
N ASP A 103 8.97 -30.10 0.37
CA ASP A 103 7.84 -30.97 0.69
C ASP A 103 7.56 -31.11 2.19
N GLN A 104 8.12 -30.26 3.03
CA GLN A 104 7.88 -30.30 4.47
C GLN A 104 7.07 -29.10 4.94
N VAL A 105 6.14 -29.35 5.87
CA VAL A 105 5.50 -28.28 6.65
C VAL A 105 6.53 -27.79 7.66
N VAL A 106 6.70 -26.48 7.75
CA VAL A 106 7.50 -25.86 8.80
C VAL A 106 6.67 -25.87 10.08
N ASP A 107 7.12 -26.59 11.10
CA ASP A 107 6.41 -26.65 12.39
C ASP A 107 6.54 -25.32 13.13
N CYS A 108 5.50 -24.50 13.06
CA CYS A 108 5.43 -23.22 13.74
C CYS A 108 3.98 -22.78 13.97
N THR A 109 3.81 -21.75 14.80
CA THR A 109 2.53 -21.06 14.98
C THR A 109 2.78 -19.57 14.84
N ILE A 110 2.04 -18.92 13.94
CA ILE A 110 2.13 -17.47 13.68
C ILE A 110 0.71 -16.90 13.69
N LEU A 111 0.53 -15.75 14.34
CA LEU A 111 -0.78 -15.10 14.49
C LEU A 111 -1.87 -16.09 15.00
N ALA A 112 -1.47 -16.93 15.95
CA ALA A 112 -2.26 -18.00 16.56
C ALA A 112 -2.78 -19.10 15.60
N GLN A 113 -2.17 -19.23 14.42
CA GLN A 113 -2.44 -20.29 13.45
C GLN A 113 -1.24 -21.23 13.36
N SER A 114 -1.48 -22.52 13.57
CA SER A 114 -0.46 -23.54 13.32
C SER A 114 -0.29 -23.76 11.82
N ALA A 115 0.97 -23.86 11.38
CA ALA A 115 1.29 -24.05 9.97
C ALA A 115 0.79 -25.40 9.45
N GLY A 116 0.30 -25.41 8.21
CA GLY A 116 -0.14 -26.61 7.51
C GLY A 116 -0.01 -26.49 6.00
N ARG A 117 -0.71 -27.39 5.28
CA ARG A 117 -0.85 -27.39 3.81
C ARG A 117 -2.23 -26.91 3.33
N HIS A 118 -3.12 -26.71 4.30
CA HIS A 118 -4.47 -26.17 4.23
C HIS A 118 -4.53 -24.72 3.76
N SER A 119 -4.87 -24.41 2.50
CA SER A 119 -5.43 -23.10 2.11
C SER A 119 -6.93 -23.21 1.83
N ARG A 120 -7.55 -22.12 1.36
CA ARG A 120 -8.95 -22.07 0.92
C ARG A 120 -9.05 -21.68 -0.55
N GLY A 121 -10.06 -22.23 -1.21
CA GLY A 121 -10.48 -21.80 -2.54
C GLY A 121 -11.39 -20.58 -2.48
N HIS A 122 -11.83 -20.14 -3.64
CA HIS A 122 -12.70 -18.97 -3.76
C HIS A 122 -14.03 -19.20 -3.05
N ARG A 123 -14.46 -18.23 -2.23
CA ARG A 123 -15.60 -18.38 -1.31
C ARG A 123 -16.89 -18.88 -1.95
N PHE A 124 -17.14 -18.54 -3.21
CA PHE A 124 -18.36 -18.92 -3.94
C PHE A 124 -18.14 -20.00 -5.00
N HIS A 125 -16.95 -20.05 -5.60
CA HIS A 125 -16.67 -20.96 -6.73
C HIS A 125 -16.06 -22.29 -6.28
N HIS A 126 -15.36 -22.28 -5.14
CA HIS A 126 -14.72 -23.44 -4.54
C HIS A 126 -14.58 -23.21 -3.02
N PRO A 127 -15.67 -23.28 -2.23
CA PRO A 127 -15.66 -22.98 -0.79
C PRO A 127 -14.83 -23.95 0.07
N GLU A 128 -14.39 -25.08 -0.50
CA GLU A 128 -13.67 -26.14 0.17
C GLU A 128 -12.19 -25.78 0.45
N ASP A 129 -11.55 -26.61 1.29
CA ASP A 129 -10.11 -26.56 1.53
C ASP A 129 -9.32 -26.93 0.28
N VAL A 130 -8.22 -26.22 0.04
CA VAL A 130 -7.28 -26.46 -1.05
C VAL A 130 -5.96 -26.90 -0.44
N ARG A 131 -5.57 -28.14 -0.71
CA ARG A 131 -4.27 -28.66 -0.29
C ARG A 131 -3.19 -28.10 -1.21
N ILE A 132 -2.24 -27.36 -0.65
CA ILE A 132 -1.05 -26.92 -1.36
C ILE A 132 -0.06 -28.07 -1.45
N SER A 133 0.18 -28.51 -2.69
CA SER A 133 1.04 -29.64 -3.04
C SER A 133 2.50 -29.37 -2.69
N SER A 134 3.03 -28.24 -3.14
CA SER A 134 4.38 -27.74 -2.89
C SER A 134 4.42 -26.22 -3.01
N PRO A 135 5.48 -25.55 -2.55
CA PRO A 135 5.67 -24.11 -2.80
C PRO A 135 5.55 -23.73 -4.28
N ALA A 136 6.07 -24.57 -5.19
CA ALA A 136 6.00 -24.32 -6.64
C ALA A 136 4.59 -24.54 -7.22
N GLY A 137 3.79 -25.44 -6.62
CA GLY A 137 2.42 -25.71 -7.00
C GLY A 137 1.39 -24.70 -6.47
N TYR A 138 1.79 -23.79 -5.57
CA TYR A 138 0.87 -22.86 -4.90
C TYR A 138 -0.05 -22.10 -5.88
N LEU A 139 0.51 -21.57 -6.97
CA LEU A 139 -0.26 -20.80 -7.94
C LEU A 139 -1.25 -21.68 -8.74
N SER A 140 -0.83 -22.89 -9.14
CA SER A 140 -1.69 -23.81 -9.90
C SER A 140 -2.80 -24.38 -9.02
N ASP A 141 -2.47 -24.76 -7.79
CA ASP A 141 -3.42 -25.36 -6.83
C ASP A 141 -4.54 -24.36 -6.49
N LEU A 142 -4.18 -23.09 -6.24
CA LEU A 142 -5.16 -22.05 -5.98
C LEU A 142 -5.95 -21.64 -7.22
N ARG A 143 -5.32 -21.60 -8.40
CA ARG A 143 -6.04 -21.31 -9.65
C ARG A 143 -7.13 -22.35 -9.93
N ALA A 144 -6.83 -23.64 -9.72
CA ALA A 144 -7.81 -24.71 -9.86
C ALA A 144 -9.03 -24.52 -8.93
N ALA A 145 -8.85 -23.80 -7.84
CA ALA A 145 -9.88 -23.43 -6.88
C ALA A 145 -10.40 -21.98 -7.08
N HIS A 146 -10.28 -21.43 -8.29
CA HIS A 146 -10.74 -20.09 -8.67
C HIS A 146 -10.10 -18.93 -7.88
N VAL A 147 -8.85 -19.10 -7.45
CA VAL A 147 -8.06 -18.03 -6.81
C VAL A 147 -6.82 -17.78 -7.66
N LEU A 148 -6.79 -16.65 -8.37
CA LEU A 148 -5.58 -16.19 -9.04
C LEU A 148 -4.67 -15.60 -7.99
N ALA A 149 -3.72 -16.34 -7.43
CA ALA A 149 -2.92 -15.85 -6.30
C ALA A 149 -1.81 -14.86 -6.69
N ASP A 150 -1.33 -14.90 -7.95
CA ASP A 150 -0.33 -13.97 -8.46
C ASP A 150 -0.93 -12.56 -8.67
N PHE A 151 -0.38 -11.57 -7.97
CA PHE A 151 -0.87 -10.19 -8.00
C PHE A 151 -0.68 -9.54 -9.38
N ASN A 152 0.47 -9.75 -10.02
CA ASN A 152 0.78 -9.14 -11.31
C ASN A 152 -0.08 -9.72 -12.41
N GLU A 153 -0.36 -11.02 -12.36
CA GLU A 153 -1.29 -11.66 -13.29
C GLU A 153 -2.71 -11.11 -13.12
N ARG A 154 -3.22 -11.01 -11.88
CA ARG A 154 -4.54 -10.38 -11.63
C ARG A 154 -4.59 -8.97 -12.22
N ARG A 155 -3.55 -8.18 -11.96
CA ARG A 155 -3.40 -6.80 -12.48
C ARG A 155 -3.46 -6.75 -14.01
N GLN A 156 -2.74 -7.63 -14.69
CA GLN A 156 -2.72 -7.72 -16.15
C GLN A 156 -4.08 -8.13 -16.73
N ILE A 157 -4.73 -9.13 -16.14
CA ILE A 157 -6.07 -9.58 -16.55
C ILE A 157 -7.08 -8.44 -16.43
N ILE A 158 -7.11 -7.74 -15.28
CA ILE A 158 -8.01 -6.61 -15.07
C ILE A 158 -7.75 -5.53 -16.11
N SER A 159 -6.49 -5.10 -16.29
CA SER A 159 -6.12 -4.06 -17.24
C SER A 159 -6.58 -4.39 -18.65
N LYS A 160 -6.26 -5.59 -19.14
CA LYS A 160 -6.60 -6.04 -20.49
C LYS A 160 -8.12 -6.09 -20.70
N ARG A 161 -8.85 -6.67 -19.74
CA ARG A 161 -10.31 -6.81 -19.85
C ARG A 161 -11.03 -5.46 -19.73
N VAL A 162 -10.52 -4.55 -18.90
CA VAL A 162 -11.02 -3.17 -18.80
C VAL A 162 -10.83 -2.43 -20.14
N GLU A 163 -9.66 -2.55 -20.76
CA GLU A 163 -9.37 -1.95 -22.06
C GLU A 163 -10.26 -2.51 -23.19
N GLU A 164 -10.44 -3.83 -23.23
CA GLU A 164 -11.35 -4.50 -24.17
C GLU A 164 -12.80 -4.01 -24.01
N LEU A 165 -13.31 -3.95 -22.78
CA LEU A 165 -14.66 -3.50 -22.51
C LEU A 165 -14.84 -2.01 -22.81
N ALA A 166 -13.86 -1.17 -22.48
CA ALA A 166 -13.89 0.25 -22.82
C ALA A 166 -13.99 0.46 -24.32
N SER A 167 -13.17 -0.26 -25.09
CA SER A 167 -13.17 -0.21 -26.56
C SER A 167 -14.53 -0.64 -27.14
N GLN A 168 -15.19 -1.65 -26.56
CA GLN A 168 -16.54 -2.07 -26.95
C GLN A 168 -17.62 -1.02 -26.65
N GLN A 169 -17.34 -0.08 -25.74
CA GLN A 169 -18.20 1.07 -25.46
C GLN A 169 -17.78 2.33 -26.23
N GLU A 170 -16.94 2.18 -27.26
CA GLU A 170 -16.41 3.28 -28.07
C GLU A 170 -15.67 4.33 -27.21
N GLY A 171 -15.03 3.88 -26.13
CA GLY A 171 -14.36 4.76 -25.18
C GLY A 171 -13.01 4.22 -24.69
N THR A 172 -12.36 5.02 -23.85
CA THR A 172 -11.11 4.68 -23.17
C THR A 172 -11.30 4.71 -21.66
N ALA A 173 -10.81 3.71 -20.94
CA ALA A 173 -10.89 3.69 -19.48
C ALA A 173 -9.79 4.55 -18.83
N ILE A 174 -10.18 5.33 -17.82
CA ILE A 174 -9.23 5.98 -16.92
C ILE A 174 -8.79 4.96 -15.87
N VAL A 175 -7.55 4.47 -16.00
CA VAL A 175 -6.98 3.41 -15.14
C VAL A 175 -5.72 3.92 -14.42
N PRO A 176 -5.87 4.67 -13.31
CA PRO A 176 -4.72 5.06 -12.49
C PRO A 176 -4.01 3.81 -11.94
N PRO A 177 -2.66 3.73 -11.95
CA PRO A 177 -1.94 2.55 -11.47
C PRO A 177 -2.27 2.16 -10.04
N SER A 178 -2.43 3.15 -9.15
CA SER A 178 -2.80 2.91 -7.74
C SER A 178 -4.19 2.30 -7.58
N LEU A 179 -5.17 2.76 -8.38
CA LEU A 179 -6.51 2.19 -8.37
C LEU A 179 -6.52 0.76 -8.91
N LEU A 180 -5.76 0.51 -9.98
CA LEU A 180 -5.61 -0.84 -10.52
C LEU A 180 -4.99 -1.80 -9.51
N ASP A 181 -3.96 -1.36 -8.78
CA ASP A 181 -3.32 -2.13 -7.71
C ASP A 181 -4.31 -2.40 -6.56
N GLU A 182 -5.10 -1.40 -6.16
CA GLU A 182 -6.14 -1.55 -5.14
C GLU A 182 -7.20 -2.56 -5.57
N VAL A 183 -7.76 -2.43 -6.78
CA VAL A 183 -8.77 -3.36 -7.31
C VAL A 183 -8.20 -4.78 -7.42
N ALA A 184 -6.96 -4.95 -7.88
CA ALA A 184 -6.28 -6.26 -7.93
C ALA A 184 -6.02 -6.87 -6.54
N GLY A 185 -5.97 -6.04 -5.49
CA GLY A 185 -5.89 -6.48 -4.09
C GLY A 185 -7.26 -6.81 -3.47
N LEU A 186 -8.36 -6.31 -4.02
CA LEU A 186 -9.72 -6.53 -3.52
C LEU A 186 -10.38 -7.81 -4.04
N VAL A 187 -9.89 -8.36 -5.15
CA VAL A 187 -10.48 -9.52 -5.83
C VAL A 187 -9.45 -10.64 -6.03
N GLU A 188 -9.92 -11.87 -5.90
CA GLU A 188 -9.19 -13.11 -6.13
C GLU A 188 -9.50 -13.72 -7.50
N TRP A 189 -10.71 -13.45 -8.04
CA TRP A 189 -11.17 -13.87 -9.36
C TRP A 189 -11.85 -12.70 -10.10
N PRO A 190 -11.08 -11.87 -10.82
CA PRO A 190 -11.57 -10.62 -11.40
C PRO A 190 -12.49 -10.85 -12.59
N VAL A 191 -13.70 -10.30 -12.53
CA VAL A 191 -14.68 -10.27 -13.62
C VAL A 191 -15.13 -8.82 -13.85
N PRO A 192 -14.48 -8.09 -14.77
CA PRO A 192 -14.90 -6.73 -15.12
C PRO A 192 -16.27 -6.70 -15.80
N LEU A 193 -17.11 -5.74 -15.42
CA LEU A 193 -18.47 -5.56 -15.91
C LEU A 193 -18.72 -4.07 -16.20
N VAL A 194 -19.37 -3.79 -17.34
CA VAL A 194 -19.79 -2.43 -17.70
C VAL A 194 -21.10 -2.09 -17.00
N CYS A 195 -21.13 -0.94 -16.36
CA CYS A 195 -22.29 -0.35 -15.69
C CYS A 195 -22.58 1.04 -16.26
N SER A 196 -23.77 1.56 -15.95
CA SER A 196 -24.25 2.86 -16.40
C SER A 196 -24.75 3.75 -15.26
N PHE A 197 -24.85 5.05 -15.53
CA PHE A 197 -25.55 6.00 -14.67
C PHE A 197 -26.34 6.98 -15.52
N GLU A 198 -27.26 7.73 -14.90
CA GLU A 198 -28.10 8.68 -15.62
C GLU A 198 -27.31 9.86 -16.22
N GLU A 199 -27.56 10.17 -17.49
CA GLU A 199 -26.86 11.25 -18.23
C GLU A 199 -26.95 12.63 -17.59
N ARG A 200 -28.01 12.91 -16.80
CA ARG A 200 -28.14 14.17 -16.06
C ARG A 200 -26.92 14.48 -15.18
N PHE A 201 -26.20 13.45 -14.72
CA PHE A 201 -25.02 13.65 -13.89
C PHE A 201 -23.87 14.30 -14.67
N LEU A 202 -23.86 14.20 -16.00
CA LEU A 202 -22.84 14.83 -16.86
C LEU A 202 -22.90 16.38 -16.84
N ASP A 203 -23.94 16.98 -16.25
CA ASP A 203 -24.00 18.42 -15.97
C ASP A 203 -23.02 18.85 -14.83
N VAL A 204 -22.51 17.88 -14.06
CA VAL A 204 -21.48 18.08 -13.03
C VAL A 204 -20.11 17.98 -13.69
N PRO A 205 -19.10 18.78 -13.29
CA PRO A 205 -17.74 18.66 -13.79
C PRO A 205 -17.26 17.22 -13.69
N GLN A 206 -16.77 16.70 -14.80
CA GLN A 206 -16.40 15.29 -14.91
C GLN A 206 -15.34 14.89 -13.88
N GLU A 207 -14.43 15.80 -13.51
CA GLU A 207 -13.40 15.56 -12.50
C GLU A 207 -14.01 15.21 -11.15
N ALA A 208 -15.12 15.86 -10.78
CA ALA A 208 -15.83 15.56 -9.53
C ALA A 208 -16.52 14.19 -9.58
N LEU A 209 -17.08 13.82 -10.74
CA LEU A 209 -17.71 12.51 -10.95
C LEU A 209 -16.68 11.38 -10.95
N ILE A 210 -15.56 11.57 -11.67
CA ILE A 210 -14.45 10.61 -11.75
C ILE A 210 -13.88 10.36 -10.35
N THR A 211 -13.56 11.43 -9.60
CA THR A 211 -13.05 11.32 -8.24
C THR A 211 -14.03 10.57 -7.33
N THR A 212 -15.32 10.91 -7.41
CA THR A 212 -16.37 10.26 -6.62
C THR A 212 -16.47 8.75 -6.91
N MET A 213 -16.38 8.35 -8.18
CA MET A 213 -16.46 6.95 -8.60
C MET A 213 -15.19 6.16 -8.25
N GLN A 214 -14.01 6.75 -8.46
CA GLN A 214 -12.72 6.11 -8.19
C GLN A 214 -12.46 5.97 -6.70
N ASP A 215 -12.60 7.04 -5.91
CA ASP A 215 -12.22 7.02 -4.50
C ASP A 215 -13.21 6.21 -3.66
N ASN A 216 -14.51 6.40 -3.88
CA ASN A 216 -15.52 5.82 -3.01
C ASN A 216 -15.92 4.40 -3.42
N GLN A 217 -15.79 4.04 -4.70
CA GLN A 217 -16.33 2.79 -5.24
C GLN A 217 -15.35 1.97 -6.08
N LYS A 218 -14.14 2.49 -6.34
CA LYS A 218 -13.09 1.78 -7.07
C LYS A 218 -13.48 1.40 -8.51
N TYR A 219 -14.23 2.28 -9.17
CA TYR A 219 -14.68 2.09 -10.54
C TYR A 219 -13.73 2.74 -11.56
N PHE A 220 -13.59 2.13 -12.74
CA PHE A 220 -12.89 2.73 -13.87
C PHE A 220 -13.87 3.50 -14.74
N CYS A 221 -13.68 4.82 -14.84
CA CYS A 221 -14.53 5.71 -15.63
C CYS A 221 -14.17 5.61 -17.12
N LEU A 222 -15.14 5.80 -18.01
CA LEU A 222 -14.92 5.76 -19.45
C LEU A 222 -14.99 7.17 -20.06
N LEU A 223 -14.04 7.49 -20.94
CA LEU A 223 -14.03 8.71 -21.74
C LEU A 223 -14.35 8.39 -23.20
N ASP A 224 -15.00 9.30 -23.90
CA ASP A 224 -15.15 9.26 -25.34
C ASP A 224 -13.86 9.70 -26.07
N ALA A 225 -13.91 9.74 -27.40
CA ALA A 225 -12.79 10.16 -28.24
C ALA A 225 -12.37 11.64 -28.05
N ASP A 226 -13.28 12.49 -27.57
CA ASP A 226 -13.04 13.91 -27.28
C ASP A 226 -12.53 14.12 -25.83
N GLY A 227 -12.36 13.05 -25.05
CA GLY A 227 -11.95 13.11 -23.66
C GLY A 227 -13.06 13.51 -22.68
N LYS A 228 -14.33 13.41 -23.09
CA LYS A 228 -15.49 13.66 -22.21
C LYS A 228 -15.96 12.37 -21.55
N LEU A 229 -16.41 12.49 -20.32
CA LEU A 229 -16.96 11.38 -19.56
C LEU A 229 -18.22 10.79 -20.22
N LEU A 230 -18.19 9.48 -20.48
CA LEU A 230 -19.36 8.71 -20.87
C LEU A 230 -20.21 8.39 -19.63
N PRO A 231 -21.55 8.21 -19.76
CA PRO A 231 -22.43 7.79 -18.67
C PRO A 231 -22.28 6.29 -18.35
N ARG A 232 -21.04 5.83 -18.30
CA ARG A 232 -20.61 4.43 -18.20
C ARG A 232 -19.33 4.32 -17.35
N PHE A 233 -19.23 3.22 -16.62
CA PHE A 233 -18.05 2.88 -15.84
C PHE A 233 -17.88 1.36 -15.79
N ILE A 234 -16.69 0.89 -15.44
CA ILE A 234 -16.38 -0.53 -15.27
C ILE A 234 -16.15 -0.81 -13.79
N THR A 235 -16.88 -1.78 -13.26
CA THR A 235 -16.63 -2.38 -11.94
C THR A 235 -15.97 -3.74 -12.12
N VAL A 236 -15.23 -4.22 -11.12
CA VAL A 236 -14.61 -5.55 -11.15
C VAL A 236 -15.23 -6.40 -10.05
N ALA A 237 -16.05 -7.37 -10.46
CA ALA A 237 -16.62 -8.35 -9.55
C ALA A 237 -15.57 -9.39 -9.16
N ASN A 238 -15.69 -9.93 -7.94
CA ASN A 238 -14.91 -11.09 -7.49
C ASN A 238 -15.63 -12.41 -7.79
N ILE A 239 -16.58 -12.44 -8.71
CA ILE A 239 -17.40 -13.62 -8.96
C ILE A 239 -17.83 -13.66 -10.42
N GLU A 240 -17.76 -14.85 -11.00
CA GLU A 240 -18.39 -15.15 -12.29
C GLU A 240 -19.85 -15.51 -11.99
N SER A 241 -20.69 -14.49 -11.99
CA SER A 241 -22.11 -14.65 -11.67
C SER A 241 -22.87 -15.33 -12.80
N LYS A 242 -23.81 -16.20 -12.44
CA LYS A 242 -24.82 -16.74 -13.37
C LYS A 242 -25.83 -15.68 -13.82
N ASP A 243 -25.94 -14.58 -13.06
CA ASP A 243 -26.75 -13.42 -13.39
C ASP A 243 -25.91 -12.14 -13.18
N PRO A 244 -25.10 -11.74 -14.18
CA PRO A 244 -24.31 -10.52 -14.12
C PRO A 244 -25.16 -9.24 -14.04
N ALA A 245 -26.41 -9.28 -14.52
CA ALA A 245 -27.29 -8.11 -14.54
C ALA A 245 -27.63 -7.62 -13.13
N GLN A 246 -27.75 -8.53 -12.15
CA GLN A 246 -27.93 -8.15 -10.75
C GLN A 246 -26.72 -7.43 -10.16
N ILE A 247 -25.51 -7.85 -10.53
CA ILE A 247 -24.28 -7.18 -10.08
C ILE A 247 -24.21 -5.78 -10.69
N ILE A 248 -24.50 -5.65 -11.99
CA ILE A 248 -24.55 -4.36 -12.68
C ILE A 248 -25.56 -3.45 -11.99
N ALA A 249 -26.83 -3.86 -11.91
CA ALA A 249 -27.89 -3.06 -11.28
C ALA A 249 -27.58 -2.69 -9.81
N GLY A 250 -26.94 -3.60 -9.07
CA GLY A 250 -26.48 -3.34 -7.71
C GLY A 250 -25.45 -2.21 -7.64
N ASN A 251 -24.43 -2.24 -8.49
CA ASN A 251 -23.39 -1.20 -8.55
C ASN A 251 -23.96 0.14 -9.03
N GLU A 252 -24.84 0.14 -10.05
CA GLU A 252 -25.53 1.33 -10.53
C GLU A 252 -26.39 1.97 -9.43
N LYS A 253 -27.06 1.16 -8.61
CA LYS A 253 -27.83 1.64 -7.46
C LYS A 253 -26.94 2.25 -6.38
N VAL A 254 -25.74 1.70 -6.16
CA VAL A 254 -24.80 2.18 -5.12
C VAL A 254 -24.12 3.48 -5.55
N VAL A 255 -23.81 3.67 -6.84
CA VAL A 255 -23.16 4.89 -7.33
C VAL A 255 -24.10 6.09 -7.29
N ARG A 256 -25.40 5.89 -7.55
CA ARG A 256 -26.39 6.97 -7.72
C ARG A 256 -26.47 7.94 -6.54
N PRO A 257 -26.56 7.51 -5.26
CA PRO A 257 -26.53 8.43 -4.13
C PRO A 257 -25.27 9.30 -4.09
N ARG A 258 -24.10 8.73 -4.45
CA ARG A 258 -22.82 9.46 -4.45
C ARG A 258 -22.78 10.53 -5.52
N LEU A 259 -23.27 10.23 -6.73
CA LEU A 259 -23.37 11.22 -7.81
C LEU A 259 -24.44 12.28 -7.51
N THR A 260 -25.51 11.90 -6.80
CA THR A 260 -26.55 12.84 -6.34
C THR A 260 -25.99 13.82 -5.33
N ASP A 261 -25.16 13.35 -4.38
CA ASP A 261 -24.45 14.22 -3.44
C ASP A 261 -23.52 15.19 -4.18
N ALA A 262 -22.71 14.69 -5.12
CA ALA A 262 -21.81 15.53 -5.92
C ALA A 262 -22.57 16.59 -6.73
N GLU A 263 -23.68 16.22 -7.36
CA GLU A 263 -24.55 17.15 -8.08
C GLU A 263 -25.16 18.20 -7.15
N PHE A 264 -25.62 17.78 -5.97
CA PHE A 264 -26.19 18.69 -4.97
C PHE A 264 -25.16 19.71 -4.50
N PHE A 265 -23.95 19.28 -4.14
CA PHE A 265 -22.89 20.18 -3.71
C PHE A 265 -22.49 21.14 -4.83
N PHE A 266 -22.34 20.65 -6.05
CA PHE A 266 -22.04 21.51 -7.20
C PHE A 266 -23.12 22.56 -7.45
N LYS A 267 -24.41 22.16 -7.40
CA LYS A 267 -25.54 23.11 -7.52
C LYS A 267 -25.59 24.12 -6.38
N GLN A 268 -25.25 23.69 -5.16
CA GLN A 268 -25.20 24.56 -4.00
C GLN A 268 -24.06 25.58 -4.11
N ASP A 269 -22.87 25.14 -4.53
CA ASP A 269 -21.70 26.01 -4.70
C ASP A 269 -21.90 27.03 -5.83
N LYS A 270 -22.60 26.65 -6.90
CA LYS A 270 -22.99 27.58 -7.98
C LYS A 270 -23.91 28.72 -7.55
N LYS A 271 -24.56 28.64 -6.38
CA LYS A 271 -25.45 29.72 -5.89
C LYS A 271 -24.67 30.94 -5.43
N GLN A 272 -23.42 30.79 -5.02
CA GLN A 272 -22.57 31.90 -4.61
C GLN A 272 -21.40 32.03 -5.56
N LYS A 273 -21.16 33.26 -6.03
CA LYS A 273 -19.99 33.56 -6.84
C LYS A 273 -18.75 33.46 -5.97
N LEU A 274 -17.66 32.90 -6.50
CA LEU A 274 -16.41 32.75 -5.76
C LEU A 274 -15.90 34.11 -5.26
N GLU A 275 -16.09 35.18 -6.04
CA GLU A 275 -15.66 36.52 -5.68
C GLU A 275 -16.37 37.05 -4.42
N THR A 276 -17.58 36.56 -4.11
CA THR A 276 -18.33 36.98 -2.91
C THR A 276 -17.66 36.52 -1.62
N PHE A 277 -16.83 35.46 -1.66
CA PHE A 277 -16.07 35.04 -0.48
C PHE A 277 -14.97 36.03 -0.09
N ASN A 278 -14.49 36.86 -1.02
CA ASN A 278 -13.48 37.88 -0.73
C ASN A 278 -13.97 38.91 0.29
N ASP A 279 -15.27 39.23 0.29
CA ASP A 279 -15.84 40.20 1.23
C ASP A 279 -15.69 39.75 2.69
N ARG A 280 -15.67 38.43 2.94
CA ARG A 280 -15.44 37.90 4.29
C ARG A 280 -14.04 38.22 4.81
N LEU A 281 -13.06 38.41 3.92
CA LEU A 281 -11.68 38.72 4.29
C LEU A 281 -11.52 40.15 4.85
N LYS A 282 -12.50 41.03 4.64
CA LYS A 282 -12.50 42.38 5.23
C LYS A 282 -12.53 42.33 6.77
N ASN A 283 -13.11 41.27 7.32
CA ASN A 283 -13.21 41.06 8.76
C ASN A 283 -11.99 40.34 9.36
N VAL A 284 -11.04 39.89 8.53
CA VAL A 284 -9.84 39.18 8.98
C VAL A 284 -8.69 40.16 9.04
N VAL A 285 -8.29 40.56 10.25
CA VAL A 285 -7.16 41.48 10.43
C VAL A 285 -5.87 40.81 9.95
N PHE A 286 -5.17 41.45 9.01
CA PHE A 286 -3.84 41.01 8.58
C PHE A 286 -2.75 41.60 9.49
N GLN A 287 -2.79 42.92 9.68
CA GLN A 287 -1.93 43.63 10.64
C GLN A 287 -2.58 44.97 10.99
N ALA A 288 -2.48 45.41 12.25
CA ALA A 288 -3.26 46.52 12.80
C ALA A 288 -3.14 47.85 12.03
N GLN A 289 -1.99 48.17 11.45
CA GLN A 289 -1.73 49.37 10.65
C GLN A 289 -1.91 49.15 9.14
N LEU A 290 -1.90 47.90 8.66
CA LEU A 290 -2.00 47.55 7.24
C LEU A 290 -3.38 47.02 6.83
N GLY A 291 -4.31 46.92 7.79
CA GLY A 291 -5.70 46.55 7.59
C GLY A 291 -5.95 45.05 7.57
N SER A 292 -6.95 44.68 6.78
CA SER A 292 -7.46 43.32 6.65
C SER A 292 -6.71 42.49 5.60
N VAL A 293 -7.00 41.19 5.56
CA VAL A 293 -6.53 40.30 4.50
C VAL A 293 -7.10 40.71 3.14
N PHE A 294 -8.31 41.28 3.10
CA PHE A 294 -8.86 41.88 1.88
C PHE A 294 -7.98 43.04 1.39
N ASP A 295 -7.59 43.96 2.27
CA ASP A 295 -6.76 45.11 1.89
C ASP A 295 -5.38 44.66 1.38
N LYS A 296 -4.84 43.58 1.96
CA LYS A 296 -3.62 42.94 1.46
C LYS A 296 -3.84 42.39 0.06
N ALA A 297 -4.90 41.61 -0.18
CA ALA A 297 -5.20 41.02 -1.48
C ALA A 297 -5.37 42.12 -2.55
N GLU A 298 -6.12 43.19 -2.27
CA GLU A 298 -6.25 44.31 -3.21
C GLU A 298 -4.91 44.98 -3.57
N ARG A 299 -4.01 45.13 -2.59
CA ARG A 299 -2.65 45.67 -2.85
C ARG A 299 -1.84 44.72 -3.73
N VAL A 300 -1.90 43.41 -3.46
CA VAL A 300 -1.21 42.38 -4.25
C VAL A 300 -1.77 42.33 -5.67
N SER A 301 -3.10 42.31 -5.84
CA SER A 301 -3.80 42.40 -7.12
C SER A 301 -3.32 43.61 -7.96
N LYS A 302 -3.31 44.81 -7.37
CA LYS A 302 -2.85 46.04 -8.04
C LYS A 302 -1.36 45.98 -8.41
N LEU A 303 -0.53 45.45 -7.53
CA LEU A 303 0.91 45.30 -7.79
C LEU A 303 1.18 44.28 -8.90
N ALA A 304 0.47 43.15 -8.89
CA ALA A 304 0.54 42.13 -9.94
C ALA A 304 0.12 42.70 -11.30
N ALA A 305 -0.98 43.45 -11.35
CA ALA A 305 -1.45 44.13 -12.55
C ALA A 305 -0.42 45.15 -13.09
N TYR A 306 0.29 45.85 -12.20
CA TYR A 306 1.33 46.80 -12.57
C TYR A 306 2.59 46.12 -13.13
N ILE A 307 3.01 45.00 -12.53
CA ILE A 307 4.23 44.29 -12.94
C ILE A 307 4.01 43.50 -14.23
N ALA A 308 2.87 42.85 -14.40
CA ALA A 308 2.64 41.89 -15.49
C ALA A 308 2.97 42.44 -16.90
N PRO A 309 2.53 43.64 -17.32
CA PRO A 309 2.89 44.19 -18.64
C PRO A 309 4.39 44.38 -18.85
N ARG A 310 5.17 44.62 -17.78
CA ARG A 310 6.62 44.87 -17.85
C ARG A 310 7.43 43.59 -18.06
N ILE A 311 6.81 42.44 -17.86
CA ILE A 311 7.39 41.11 -18.08
C ILE A 311 6.68 40.35 -19.20
N GLY A 312 5.82 41.02 -19.99
CA GLY A 312 5.06 40.41 -21.09
C GLY A 312 3.82 39.61 -20.68
N GLY A 313 3.34 39.77 -19.45
CA GLY A 313 2.13 39.12 -18.94
C GLY A 313 0.85 39.96 -19.10
N ASP A 314 -0.30 39.30 -19.00
CA ASP A 314 -1.63 39.92 -19.06
C ASP A 314 -2.00 40.58 -17.71
N ALA A 315 -2.25 41.89 -17.72
CA ALA A 315 -2.57 42.66 -16.53
C ALA A 315 -3.87 42.23 -15.84
N GLN A 316 -4.91 41.87 -16.59
CA GLN A 316 -6.21 41.49 -16.03
C GLN A 316 -6.14 40.12 -15.37
N ARG A 317 -5.44 39.17 -15.98
CA ARG A 317 -5.21 37.84 -15.39
C ARG A 317 -4.34 37.94 -14.14
N ALA A 318 -3.30 38.77 -14.17
CA ALA A 318 -2.45 39.02 -13.01
C ALA A 318 -3.21 39.70 -11.86
N ALA A 319 -4.06 40.68 -12.17
CA ALA A 319 -4.94 41.31 -11.18
C ALA A 319 -5.91 40.31 -10.54
N ARG A 320 -6.47 39.39 -11.34
CA ARG A 320 -7.38 38.35 -10.83
C ARG A 320 -6.69 37.31 -9.95
N ALA A 321 -5.41 37.02 -10.21
CA ALA A 321 -4.64 36.02 -9.49
C ALA A 321 -4.05 36.54 -8.16
N GLY A 322 -3.73 37.83 -8.08
CA GLY A 322 -3.21 38.50 -6.89
C GLY A 322 -4.29 38.90 -5.89
#